data_AF-A0A560FFH7-F1
#
_entry.id   AF-A0A560FFH7-F1
#
_cell.length_a   1.000
_cell.length_b   1.000
_cell.length_c   1.000
_cell.angle_alpha   90.00
_cell.angle_beta   90.00
_cell.angle_gamma   90.00
#
_symmetry.space_group_name_H-M   'P 1'
#
loop_
_entity.id
_entity.type
_entity.pdbx_description
1 polymer ?
#
loop_
_entity_poly.entity_id
_entity_poly.type
_entity_poly.pdbx_seq_one_letter_code
_entity_poly.pdbx_strand_id
1 'polypeptide(L)'
;MTDRSYPPLPPMAPDVERLTGLVFELASQLHIERTRRLALETALARMGVIAPGQADALAEDAAVLARSRAELEVAMRKLMRVLSESDDPKAPLRGEVPAPR
;
A
#
# COMPACT_ATOMS: atom_id res chain seq x y z
N MET A 1 -7.47 -28.06 37.90
CA MET A 1 -6.80 -27.72 36.63
C MET A 1 -7.69 -28.23 35.51
N THR A 2 -8.47 -27.36 34.89
CA THR A 2 -9.37 -27.71 33.78
C THR A 2 -8.75 -27.17 32.50
N ASP A 3 -8.34 -28.09 31.64
CA ASP A 3 -7.74 -27.81 30.34
C ASP A 3 -8.80 -27.21 29.41
N ARG A 4 -8.63 -25.93 29.08
CA ARG A 4 -9.57 -25.17 28.23
C ARG A 4 -9.10 -25.36 26.79
N SER A 5 -9.46 -26.49 26.20
CA SER A 5 -9.19 -26.78 24.79
C SER A 5 -9.93 -25.76 23.91
N TYR A 6 -9.21 -24.81 23.31
CA TYR A 6 -9.76 -23.88 22.34
C TYR A 6 -9.99 -24.61 21.00
N PRO A 7 -11.13 -24.40 20.33
CA PRO A 7 -11.34 -24.97 19.00
C PRO A 7 -10.30 -24.38 18.02
N PRO A 8 -9.81 -25.18 17.05
CA PRO A 8 -8.89 -24.68 16.04
C PRO A 8 -9.56 -23.54 15.27
N LEU A 9 -8.81 -22.45 15.08
CA LEU A 9 -9.28 -21.31 14.28
C LEU A 9 -9.63 -21.80 12.87
N PRO A 10 -10.79 -21.40 12.31
CA PRO A 10 -11.17 -21.79 10.97
C PRO A 10 -10.11 -21.31 9.96
N PRO A 11 -9.87 -22.08 8.89
CA PRO A 11 -8.91 -21.69 7.86
C PRO A 11 -9.36 -20.36 7.25
N MET A 12 -8.57 -19.30 7.47
CA MET A 12 -8.72 -18.03 6.76
C MET A 12 -8.33 -18.24 5.29
N ALA A 13 -9.25 -18.76 4.48
CA ALA A 13 -9.14 -18.61 3.04
C ALA A 13 -9.31 -17.12 2.73
N PRO A 14 -8.35 -16.47 2.06
CA PRO A 14 -8.49 -15.06 1.74
C PRO A 14 -9.69 -14.87 0.81
N ASP A 15 -10.58 -13.95 1.19
CA ASP A 15 -11.76 -13.59 0.42
C ASP A 15 -11.33 -13.03 -0.95
N VAL A 16 -11.68 -13.75 -2.02
CA VAL A 16 -11.32 -13.43 -3.41
C VAL A 16 -11.89 -12.08 -3.82
N GLU A 17 -13.06 -11.68 -3.32
CA GLU A 17 -13.67 -10.39 -3.61
C GLU A 17 -12.86 -9.25 -2.99
N ARG A 18 -12.47 -9.40 -1.72
CA ARG A 18 -11.59 -8.43 -1.02
C ARG A 18 -10.22 -8.32 -1.67
N LEU A 19 -9.61 -9.44 -2.08
CA LEU A 19 -8.34 -9.44 -2.80
C LEU A 19 -8.46 -8.73 -4.16
N THR A 20 -9.53 -8.99 -4.90
CA THR A 20 -9.79 -8.35 -6.19
C THR A 20 -9.94 -6.83 -6.02
N GLY A 21 -10.71 -6.39 -5.03
CA GLY A 21 -10.85 -4.96 -4.69
C GLY A 21 -9.52 -4.28 -4.39
N LEU A 22 -8.65 -4.93 -3.61
CA LEU A 22 -7.31 -4.41 -3.32
C LEU A 22 -6.41 -4.34 -4.56
N VAL A 23 -6.49 -5.31 -5.47
CA VAL A 23 -5.74 -5.28 -6.74
C VAL A 23 -6.19 -4.09 -7.59
N PHE A 24 -7.50 -3.84 -7.70
CA PHE A 24 -8.01 -2.67 -8.44
C PHE A 24 -7.60 -1.35 -7.79
N GLU A 25 -7.65 -1.25 -6.47
CA GLU A 25 -7.21 -0.06 -5.75
C GLU A 25 -5.71 0.21 -5.97
N LEU A 26 -4.85 -0.82 -5.85
CA LEU A 26 -3.42 -0.70 -6.12
C LEU A 26 -3.13 -0.34 -7.58
N ALA A 27 -3.88 -0.91 -8.54
CA ALA A 27 -3.75 -0.56 -9.95
C ALA A 27 -4.13 0.90 -10.22
N SER A 28 -5.18 1.40 -9.58
CA SER A 28 -5.60 2.81 -9.64
C SER A 28 -4.51 3.74 -9.10
N GLN A 29 -3.99 3.45 -7.91
CA GLN A 29 -2.90 4.22 -7.30
C GLN A 29 -1.66 4.24 -8.19
N LEU A 30 -1.26 3.08 -8.72
CA LEU A 30 -0.12 2.98 -9.65
C LEU A 30 -0.34 3.80 -10.92
N HIS A 31 -1.55 3.78 -11.48
CA HIS A 31 -1.89 4.57 -12.66
C HIS A 31 -1.78 6.07 -12.41
N ILE A 32 -2.28 6.55 -11.27
CA ILE A 32 -2.19 7.97 -10.87
C ILE A 32 -0.72 8.39 -10.71
N GLU A 33 0.07 7.61 -10.00
CA GLU A 33 1.49 7.93 -9.78
C GLU A 33 2.30 7.89 -11.08
N ARG A 34 2.03 6.94 -11.98
CA ARG A 34 2.65 6.92 -13.31
C ARG A 34 2.30 8.15 -14.13
N THR A 35 1.06 8.60 -14.06
CA THR A 35 0.59 9.80 -14.77
C THR A 35 1.27 11.06 -14.22
N ARG A 36 1.37 11.19 -12.89
CA ARG A 36 2.10 12.29 -12.23
C ARG A 36 3.58 12.30 -12.60
N ARG A 37 4.24 11.13 -12.60
CA ARG A 37 5.63 10.97 -13.03
C ARG A 37 5.84 11.47 -14.46
N LEU A 38 5.01 11.00 -15.40
CA LEU A 38 5.10 11.40 -16.81
C LEU A 38 4.85 12.90 -17.01
N ALA A 39 3.90 13.49 -16.28
CA ALA A 39 3.63 14.92 -16.32
C ALA A 39 4.83 15.73 -15.82
N LEU A 40 5.45 15.32 -14.71
CA LEU A 40 6.64 15.95 -14.16
C LEU A 40 7.84 15.85 -15.11
N GLU A 41 8.10 14.66 -15.65
CA GLU A 41 9.18 14.44 -16.62
C GLU A 41 8.98 15.31 -17.87
N THR A 42 7.76 15.37 -18.39
CA THR A 42 7.41 16.21 -19.53
C THR A 42 7.63 17.69 -19.22
N ALA A 43 7.25 18.16 -18.03
CA ALA A 43 7.45 19.54 -17.62
C ALA A 43 8.94 19.91 -17.52
N LEU A 44 9.75 19.06 -16.88
CA LEU A 44 11.19 19.26 -16.71
C LEU A 44 11.93 19.23 -18.06
N ALA A 45 11.55 18.31 -18.95
CA ALA A 45 12.11 18.24 -20.30
C ALA A 45 11.77 19.48 -21.13
N ARG A 46 10.52 19.97 -21.06
CA ARG A 46 10.11 21.21 -21.74
C ARG A 46 10.85 22.45 -21.23
N MET A 47 11.22 22.46 -19.95
CA MET A 47 12.04 23.50 -19.35
C MET A 47 13.55 23.33 -19.63
N GLY A 48 13.95 22.24 -20.29
CA GLY A 48 15.36 21.95 -20.61
C GLY A 48 16.20 21.51 -19.40
N VAL A 49 15.57 21.15 -18.28
CA VAL A 49 16.28 20.71 -17.06
C VAL A 49 16.85 19.30 -17.21
N ILE A 50 16.15 18.45 -17.96
CA ILE A 50 16.56 17.07 -18.26
C ILE A 50 16.39 16.79 -19.75
N ALA A 51 17.23 15.90 -20.28
CA ALA A 51 17.00 15.34 -21.60
C ALA A 51 15.82 14.35 -21.59
N PRO A 52 15.12 14.16 -22.73
CA PRO A 52 14.10 13.10 -22.85
C PRO A 52 14.67 11.72 -22.46
N GLY A 53 13.95 10.97 -21.64
CA GLY A 53 14.38 9.62 -21.19
C GLY A 53 15.49 9.63 -20.13
N GLN A 54 16.01 10.78 -19.72
CA GLN A 54 17.02 10.88 -18.66
C GLN A 54 16.47 10.40 -17.30
N ALA A 55 15.18 10.62 -17.03
CA ALA A 55 14.53 10.11 -15.83
C ALA A 55 14.43 8.57 -15.83
N ASP A 56 14.17 7.96 -16.98
CA ASP A 56 14.16 6.50 -17.14
C ASP A 56 15.57 5.92 -16.99
N ALA A 57 16.61 6.59 -17.50
CA ALA A 57 18.00 6.15 -17.30
C ALA A 57 18.40 6.17 -15.80
N LEU A 58 17.93 7.16 -15.03
CA LEU A 58 18.13 7.21 -13.59
C LEU A 58 17.38 6.10 -12.83
N ALA A 59 16.40 5.44 -13.44
CA ALA A 59 15.71 4.32 -12.80
C ALA A 59 16.63 3.10 -12.62
N GLU A 60 17.74 3.01 -13.36
CA GLU A 60 18.76 1.97 -13.19
C GLU A 60 19.86 2.34 -12.19
N ASP A 61 19.87 3.59 -11.71
CA ASP A 61 20.84 4.05 -10.72
C ASP A 61 20.67 3.29 -9.39
N ALA A 62 21.79 2.80 -8.84
CA ALA A 62 21.79 1.95 -7.66
C ALA A 62 21.24 2.67 -6.41
N ALA A 63 21.50 3.96 -6.24
CA ALA A 63 21.00 4.73 -5.10
C ALA A 63 19.51 5.01 -5.24
N VAL A 64 19.04 5.31 -6.46
CA VAL A 64 17.61 5.47 -6.76
C VAL A 64 16.85 4.17 -6.52
N LEU A 65 17.39 3.03 -7.01
CA LEU A 65 16.81 1.71 -6.78
C LEU A 65 16.77 1.33 -5.30
N ALA A 66 17.84 1.59 -4.55
CA ALA A 66 17.89 1.32 -3.12
C ALA A 66 16.82 2.11 -2.36
N ARG A 67 16.67 3.40 -2.69
CA ARG A 67 15.61 4.24 -2.10
C ARG A 67 14.21 3.74 -2.47
N SER A 68 13.98 3.43 -3.75
CA SER A 68 12.70 2.91 -4.23
C SER A 68 12.29 1.61 -3.53
N ARG A 69 13.25 0.69 -3.32
CA ARG A 69 13.03 -0.55 -2.56
C ARG A 69 12.64 -0.27 -1.11
N ALA A 70 13.32 0.67 -0.44
CA ALA A 70 12.99 1.03 0.94
C ALA A 70 11.56 1.59 1.07
N GLU A 71 11.13 2.45 0.14
CA GLU A 71 9.76 2.97 0.10
C GLU A 71 8.73 1.85 -0.14
N LEU A 72 9.02 0.94 -1.08
CA LEU A 72 8.16 -0.22 -1.36
C LEU A 72 8.00 -1.10 -0.11
N GLU A 73 9.09 -1.39 0.60
CA GLU A 73 9.01 -2.18 1.84
C GLU A 73 8.12 -1.51 2.90
N VAL A 74 8.22 -0.19 3.06
CA VAL A 74 7.36 0.55 3.99
C VAL A 74 5.89 0.43 3.57
N ALA A 75 5.59 0.56 2.28
CA ALA A 75 4.24 0.39 1.75
C ALA A 75 3.70 -1.03 1.95
N MET A 76 4.52 -2.05 1.69
CA MET A 76 4.17 -3.46 1.89
C MET A 76 3.90 -3.79 3.35
N ARG A 77 4.71 -3.28 4.29
CA ARG A 77 4.45 -3.45 5.73
C ARG A 77 3.10 -2.85 6.14
N LYS A 78 2.75 -1.67 5.61
CA LYS A 78 1.43 -1.04 5.86
C LYS A 78 0.29 -1.86 5.27
N LEU A 79 0.43 -2.34 4.04
CA LEU A 79 -0.59 -3.18 3.39
C LEU A 79 -0.79 -4.49 4.16
N MET A 80 0.29 -5.18 4.53
CA MET A 80 0.21 -6.42 5.31
C MET A 80 -0.43 -6.21 6.68
N ARG A 81 -0.18 -5.06 7.32
CA ARG A 81 -0.89 -4.67 8.54
C ARG A 81 -2.39 -4.55 8.32
N VAL A 82 -2.83 -3.84 7.28
CA VAL A 82 -4.26 -3.67 6.96
C VAL A 82 -4.92 -5.00 6.60
N LEU A 83 -4.18 -5.89 5.93
CA LEU A 83 -4.65 -7.24 5.59
C LEU A 83 -4.73 -8.19 6.79
N SER A 84 -3.86 -8.02 7.79
CA SER A 84 -3.78 -8.87 8.98
C SER A 84 -4.57 -8.35 10.17
N GLU A 85 -4.89 -7.05 10.20
CA GLU A 85 -5.94 -6.48 11.04
C GLU A 85 -7.28 -7.02 10.52
N SER A 86 -7.60 -8.24 10.96
CA SER A 86 -8.92 -8.85 10.79
C SER A 86 -9.95 -7.94 11.46
N ASP A 87 -11.05 -7.63 10.76
CA ASP A 87 -12.24 -7.11 11.40
C ASP A 87 -12.71 -8.20 12.38
N ASP A 88 -12.27 -8.15 13.63
CA ASP A 88 -12.86 -8.96 14.68
C ASP A 88 -14.32 -8.47 14.80
N PRO A 89 -15.32 -9.26 14.36
CA PRO A 89 -16.72 -8.83 14.41
C PRO A 89 -17.20 -8.68 15.86
N LYS A 90 -16.37 -9.02 16.86
CA LYS A 90 -16.61 -8.85 18.29
C LYS A 90 -15.76 -7.76 18.93
N ALA A 91 -14.84 -7.11 18.21
CA ALA A 91 -14.12 -5.97 18.75
C ALA A 91 -15.08 -4.78 18.87
N PRO A 92 -15.26 -4.19 20.06
CA PRO A 92 -16.05 -2.98 20.20
C PRO A 92 -15.50 -1.92 19.26
N LEU A 93 -16.38 -1.27 18.49
CA LEU A 93 -16.05 -0.05 17.74
C LEU A 93 -15.30 0.87 18.72
N ARG A 94 -14.03 1.18 18.42
CA ARG A 94 -13.22 2.04 19.29
C ARG A 94 -13.97 3.37 19.41
N GLY A 95 -14.56 3.58 20.59
CA GLY A 95 -15.50 4.67 20.83
C GLY A 95 -14.89 6.02 20.52
N GLU A 96 -15.37 6.67 19.47
CA GLU A 96 -15.50 8.13 19.50
C GLU A 96 -16.46 8.45 20.64
N VAL A 97 -15.92 8.81 21.80
CA VAL A 97 -16.68 9.44 22.87
C VAL A 97 -17.02 10.84 22.37
N PRO A 98 -18.30 11.20 22.13
CA PRO A 98 -18.65 12.57 21.82
C PRO A 98 -18.41 13.41 23.08
N ALA A 99 -17.65 14.50 22.95
CA ALA A 99 -17.41 15.42 24.05
C ALA A 99 -18.75 16.01 24.56
N PRO A 100 -18.98 16.08 25.88
CA PRO A 100 -20.20 16.69 26.42
C PRO A 100 -20.19 18.21 26.19
N ARG A 101 -21.34 18.73 25.74
CA ARG A 101 -21.67 20.17 25.76
C ARG A 101 -22.29 20.55 27.08
#